data_AF-A0A962N1K5-F1
#
_entry.id   AF-A0A962N1K5-F1
#
_cell.length_a   1.000
_cell.length_b   1.000
_cell.length_c   1.000
_cell.angle_alpha   90.00
_cell.angle_beta   90.00
_cell.angle_gamma   90.00
#
_symmetry.space_group_name_H-M   'P 1'
#
loop_
_entity.id
_entity.type
_entity.pdbx_description
1 polymer ?
#
loop_
_entity_poly.entity_id
_entity_poly.type
_entity_poly.pdbx_seq_one_letter_code
_entity_poly.pdbx_strand_id
1 'polypeptide(L)' 'MSAPIETIRENLTPAQVLAIRERAEQQGKLVNISRLHSRLVKIEIITPDRALDVTPVRKRLAG' A
#
# COMPACT_ATOMS: atom_id res chain seq x y z
N MET A 1 -11.89 -9.49 8.40
CA MET A 1 -10.71 -8.85 9.00
C MET A 1 -10.42 -7.61 8.17
N SER A 2 -10.30 -6.43 8.79
CA SER A 2 -9.98 -5.19 8.08
C SER A 2 -8.49 -5.16 7.78
N ALA A 3 -8.12 -4.94 6.52
CA ALA A 3 -6.72 -4.76 6.12
C ALA A 3 -6.06 -3.65 6.99
N PRO A 4 -4.80 -3.81 7.42
CA PRO A 4 -4.12 -2.76 8.16
C PRO A 4 -3.96 -1.53 7.27
N ILE A 5 -4.50 -0.39 7.74
CA ILE A 5 -4.44 0.91 7.07
C ILE A 5 -3.48 1.80 7.86
N GLU A 6 -2.39 2.21 7.22
CA GLU A 6 -1.50 3.25 7.73
C GLU A 6 -2.00 4.61 7.24
N THR A 7 -2.08 5.60 8.13
CA THR A 7 -2.56 6.94 7.79
C THR A 7 -1.51 8.00 8.08
N ILE A 8 -1.13 8.76 7.06
CA ILE A 8 -0.25 9.93 7.16
C ILE A 8 -1.10 11.19 7.01
N ARG A 9 -0.94 12.19 7.89
CA ARG A 9 -1.64 13.47 7.83
C ARG A 9 -0.66 14.63 7.98
N GLU A 10 -0.11 15.08 6.86
CA GLU A 10 1.00 16.04 6.87
C GLU A 10 0.87 17.08 5.76
N ASN A 11 1.59 18.20 5.94
CA ASN A 11 1.72 19.23 4.91
C ASN A 11 2.75 18.80 3.87
N LEU A 12 2.29 18.24 2.75
CA LEU A 12 3.16 17.69 1.70
C LEU A 12 3.04 18.49 0.40
N THR A 13 4.17 18.60 -0.29
CA THR A 13 4.21 19.09 -1.67
C THR A 13 3.68 18.03 -2.63
N PRO A 14 3.20 18.41 -3.84
CA PRO A 14 2.77 17.44 -4.85
C PRO A 14 3.84 16.38 -5.17
N ALA A 15 5.11 16.78 -5.24
CA ALA A 15 6.22 15.86 -5.51
C ALA A 15 6.40 14.81 -4.40
N GLN A 16 6.28 15.20 -3.13
CA GLN A 16 6.35 14.27 -2.00
C GLN A 16 5.18 13.28 -2.01
N VAL A 17 3.97 13.75 -2.31
CA VAL A 17 2.79 12.89 -2.41
C VAL A 17 2.95 11.84 -3.51
N LEU A 18 3.46 12.25 -4.68
CA LEU A 18 3.74 11.32 -5.78
C LEU A 18 4.80 10.29 -5.41
N ALA A 19 5.90 10.72 -4.77
CA ALA A 19 6.96 9.80 -4.34
C ALA A 19 6.47 8.75 -3.32
N ILE A 20 5.59 9.15 -2.38
CA ILE A 20 4.98 8.23 -1.42
C ILE A 20 4.09 7.21 -2.15
N ARG A 21 3.29 7.69 -3.11
CA ARG A 21 2.40 6.84 -3.91
C ARG A 21 3.19 5.80 -4.70
N GLU A 22 4.19 6.23 -5.47
CA GLU A 22 5.02 5.35 -6.31
C GLU A 22 5.69 4.27 -5.47
N ARG A 23 6.26 4.63 -4.31
CA ARG A 23 6.93 3.68 -3.43
C ARG A 23 5.96 2.64 -2.85
N ALA A 24 4.74 3.05 -2.49
CA ALA A 24 3.74 2.13 -1.96
C ALA A 24 3.15 1.21 -3.05
N GLU A 25 2.91 1.74 -4.25
CA GLU A 25 2.47 0.94 -5.42
C GLU A 25 3.54 -0.10 -5.83
N GLN A 26 4.82 0.26 -5.79
CA GLN A 26 5.94 -0.68 -6.00
C GLN A 26 5.97 -1.83 -4.97
N GLN A 27 5.45 -1.59 -3.76
CA GLN A 27 5.31 -2.61 -2.72
C GLN A 27 4.00 -3.42 -2.85
N GLY A 28 3.21 -3.19 -3.90
CA GLY A 28 1.92 -3.84 -4.10
C GLY A 28 0.83 -3.37 -3.12
N LYS A 29 1.02 -2.21 -2.49
CA LYS A 29 0.04 -1.59 -1.59
C LYS A 29 -0.89 -0.66 -2.37
N LEU A 30 -2.10 -0.48 -1.87
CA LEU A 30 -3.04 0.50 -2.41
C LEU A 30 -2.89 1.82 -1.65
N VAL A 31 -3.04 2.93 -2.35
CA VAL A 31 -2.88 4.27 -1.76
C VAL A 31 -4.09 5.13 -2.08
N ASN A 32 -4.73 5.68 -1.04
CA ASN A 32 -5.73 6.72 -1.18
C ASN A 32 -5.16 8.05 -0.71
N ILE A 33 -5.36 9.10 -1.51
CA ILE A 33 -4.86 10.44 -1.21
C ILE A 33 -6.05 11.39 -1.16
N SER A 34 -6.23 12.08 -0.04
CA SER A 34 -7.25 13.11 0.14
C SER A 34 -6.59 14.43 0.53
N ARG A 35 -6.91 15.51 -0.17
CA ARG A 35 -6.48 16.85 0.24
C ARG A 35 -7.44 17.39 1.28
N LEU A 36 -6.95 17.72 2.48
CA LEU A 36 -7.75 18.25 3.58
C LEU A 36 -7.81 19.78 3.56
N HIS A 37 -6.68 20.44 3.35
CA HIS A 37 -6.59 21.88 3.09
C HIS A 37 -5.31 22.18 2.29
N SER A 38 -5.13 23.42 1.80
CA SER A 38 -3.96 23.94 1.06
C SER A 38 -2.84 22.93 0.76
N ARG A 39 -2.00 22.62 1.78
CA ARG A 39 -0.89 21.66 1.71
C ARG A 39 -1.10 20.41 2.57
N LEU A 40 -2.10 20.37 3.44
CA LEU A 40 -2.37 19.22 4.29
C LEU A 40 -3.09 18.14 3.51
N VAL A 41 -2.46 16.98 3.44
CA VAL A 41 -3.00 15.80 2.79
C VAL A 41 -3.14 14.68 3.82
N LYS A 42 -4.16 13.86 3.64
CA LYS A 42 -4.31 12.56 4.27
C LYS A 42 -3.95 11.50 3.23
N ILE A 43 -2.97 10.67 3.53
CA ILE A 43 -2.59 9.52 2.71
C ILE A 43 -2.92 8.27 3.50
N GLU A 44 -3.69 7.36 2.92
CA GLU A 44 -3.99 6.05 3.48
C GLU A 44 -3.29 5.00 2.65
N ILE A 45 -2.38 4.26 3.27
CA ILE A 45 -1.68 3.14 2.65
C ILE A 45 -2.33 1.87 3.16
N ILE A 46 -3.00 1.18 2.24
CA ILE A 46 -3.74 -0.05 2.51
C ILE A 46 -2.86 -1.20 2.06
N THR A 47 -2.41 -2.02 3.01
CA THR A 47 -1.75 -3.27 2.65
C THR A 47 -2.83 -4.28 2.34
N PRO A 48 -3.05 -4.68 1.08
CA PRO A 48 -4.03 -5.71 0.78
C PRO A 48 -3.63 -6.95 1.56
N ASP A 49 -4.58 -7.52 2.29
CA ASP A 49 -4.42 -8.78 3.01
C ASP A 49 -4.28 -9.88 1.96
N ARG A 50 -3.09 -9.98 1.36
CA ARG A 50 -2.69 -11.17 0.64
C ARG A 50 -2.55 -12.22 1.73
N ALA A 51 -3.64 -12.94 1.99
CA ALA A 51 -3.52 -14.34 2.35
C ALA A 51 -2.48 -14.90 1.37
N LEU A 52 -1.25 -15.11 1.87
CA LEU A 52 -0.23 -15.83 1.15
C LEU A 52 -0.84 -17.20 0.93
N ASP A 53 -1.44 -17.40 -0.24
CA ASP A 53 -1.82 -18.72 -0.71
C ASP A 53 -0.49 -19.42 -1.03
N VAL A 54 0.19 -19.84 0.03
CA VAL A 54 1.26 -20.83 -0.02
C VAL A 54 0.58 -22.14 -0.36
N THR A 55 0.09 -22.29 -1.59
CA THR A 55 -0.12 -23.61 -2.15
C THR A 55 1.28 -24.22 -2.23
N PRO A 56 1.63 -25.22 -1.39
CA PRO A 56 2.89 -25.90 -1.57
C PRO A 56 2.82 -26.55 -2.95
N VAL A 57 3.65 -26.09 -3.89
CA VAL A 57 3.90 -26.83 -5.12
C VAL A 57 4.57 -28.12 -4.67
N ARG A 58 3.77 -29.16 -4.39
CA ARG A 58 4.25 -30.52 -4.26
C ARG A 58 4.91 -30.85 -5.59
N LYS A 59 6.21 -30.62 -5.69
CA LYS A 59 7.05 -31.35 -6.63
C LYS A 59 6.87 -32.82 -6.26
N ARG A 60 5.95 -33.51 -6.93
CA ARG A 60 6.03 -34.95 -7.10
C ARG A 60 7.36 -35.18 -7.82
N LEU A 61 8.38 -35.55 -7.07
CA LEU A 61 9.47 -36.33 -7.63
C LEU A 61 8.87 -37.73 -7.82
N ALA A 62 8.36 -37.94 -9.03
CA ALA A 62 8.13 -39.25 -9.58
C ALA A 62 9.39 -39.67 -10.31
N GLY A 63 9.87 -40.89 -10.07
CA GLY A 63 10.99 -41.52 -10.78
C GLY A 63 12.13 -41.84 -9.85
#